data_AF-R7SGW5-F1
#
_entry.id   AF-R7SGW5-F1
#
_cell.length_a   1.000
_cell.length_b   1.000
_cell.length_c   1.000
_cell.angle_alpha   90.00
_cell.angle_beta   90.00
_cell.angle_gamma   90.00
#
_symmetry.space_group_name_H-M   'P 1'
#
loop_
_entity.id
_entity.type
_entity.pdbx_description
1 polymer ?
#
loop_
_entity_poly.entity_id
_entity_poly.type
_entity_poly.pdbx_seq_one_letter_code
_entity_poly.pdbx_strand_id
1 'polypeptide(L)'
;ITLEQWLQKMGLWFCVQNITTDDDKITLALMYLEGGAHDYVEDYVETASNGGTLGSWTDFVNRLKAGYRQLAPEKTAQTSLEEWCSKTHSTVIQFAENFRRYASKSGYADVELIRRIDNQVGKNSQILTVMTAMRQVNPMLIPTKWEHYLDWVLKL
;
A
#
# COMPACT_ATOMS: atom_id res chain seq x y z
N ILE A 1 9.29 -0.23 -15.95
CA ILE A 1 9.20 1.08 -16.64
C ILE A 1 8.85 2.14 -15.60
N THR A 2 9.50 3.31 -15.60
CA THR A 2 9.13 4.41 -14.68
C THR A 2 7.88 5.14 -15.20
N LEU A 3 7.19 5.89 -14.33
CA LEU A 3 6.06 6.74 -14.74
C LEU A 3 6.48 7.72 -15.86
N GLU A 4 7.67 8.31 -15.76
CA GLU A 4 8.19 9.24 -16.77
C GLU A 4 8.43 8.56 -18.11
N GLN A 5 9.03 7.36 -18.10
CA GLN A 5 9.22 6.57 -19.32
C GLN A 5 7.90 6.16 -19.95
N TRP A 6 6.88 5.84 -19.14
CA TRP A 6 5.54 5.53 -19.62
C TRP A 6 4.88 6.76 -20.24
N LEU A 7 4.94 7.93 -19.59
CA LEU A 7 4.42 9.20 -20.12
C LEU A 7 5.08 9.59 -21.46
N GLN A 8 6.39 9.36 -21.59
CA GLN A 8 7.10 9.58 -22.86
C GLN A 8 6.59 8.66 -23.96
N LYS A 9 6.36 7.37 -23.67
CA LYS A 9 5.78 6.42 -24.63
C LYS A 9 4.37 6.81 -25.05
N MET A 10 3.54 7.25 -24.10
CA MET A 10 2.19 7.76 -24.40
C MET A 10 2.25 8.98 -25.32
N GLY A 11 3.16 9.93 -25.05
CA GLY A 11 3.37 11.10 -25.91
C GLY A 11 3.75 10.72 -27.35
N LEU A 12 4.67 9.76 -27.52
CA LEU A 12 5.00 9.22 -28.84
C LEU A 12 3.79 8.57 -29.52
N TRP A 13 3.00 7.82 -28.75
CA TRP A 13 1.84 7.13 -29.28
C TRP A 13 0.75 8.11 -29.74
N PHE A 14 0.49 9.17 -28.97
CA PHE A 14 -0.42 10.24 -29.37
C PHE A 14 0.01 10.89 -30.69
N CYS A 15 1.31 11.15 -30.87
CA CYS A 15 1.84 11.67 -32.12
C CYS A 15 1.60 10.72 -33.31
N VAL A 16 1.84 9.42 -33.14
CA VAL A 16 1.65 8.41 -34.20
C VAL A 16 0.18 8.25 -34.57
N GLN A 17 -0.74 8.32 -33.60
CA GLN A 17 -2.17 8.17 -33.82
C GLN A 17 -2.90 9.49 -34.14
N ASN A 18 -2.16 10.60 -34.23
CA ASN A 18 -2.70 11.94 -34.41
C ASN A 18 -3.77 12.32 -33.37
N ILE A 19 -3.56 11.92 -32.12
CA ILE A 19 -4.45 12.24 -31.00
C ILE A 19 -4.08 13.62 -30.49
N THR A 20 -5.00 14.57 -30.66
CA THR A 20 -4.72 16.00 -30.44
C THR A 20 -5.47 16.57 -29.25
N THR A 21 -6.68 16.09 -28.98
CA THR A 21 -7.51 16.57 -27.85
C THR A 21 -7.01 16.00 -26.53
N ASP A 22 -7.20 16.75 -25.45
CA ASP A 22 -6.79 16.27 -24.12
C ASP A 22 -7.74 15.17 -23.61
N ASP A 23 -9.04 15.26 -23.88
CA ASP A 23 -10.00 14.21 -23.52
C ASP A 23 -9.65 12.86 -24.19
N ASP A 24 -9.24 12.84 -25.47
CA ASP A 24 -8.83 11.60 -26.14
C ASP A 24 -7.50 11.06 -25.56
N LYS A 25 -6.54 11.93 -25.25
CA LYS A 25 -5.26 11.53 -24.61
C LYS A 25 -5.52 10.91 -23.25
N ILE A 26 -6.37 11.54 -22.44
CA ILE A 26 -6.69 11.07 -21.09
C ILE A 26 -7.45 9.74 -21.19
N THR A 27 -8.48 9.65 -22.02
CA THR A 27 -9.25 8.41 -22.23
C THR A 27 -8.34 7.26 -22.64
N LEU A 28 -7.44 7.49 -23.60
CA LEU A 28 -6.50 6.46 -24.03
C LEU A 28 -5.50 6.12 -22.93
N ALA A 29 -5.01 7.09 -22.16
CA ALA A 29 -4.15 6.83 -21.02
C ALA A 29 -4.84 5.97 -19.96
N LEU A 30 -6.12 6.23 -19.65
CA LEU A 30 -6.92 5.45 -18.71
C LEU A 30 -7.05 3.98 -19.16
N MET A 31 -7.25 3.72 -20.46
CA MET A 31 -7.35 2.35 -20.98
C MET A 31 -6.08 1.50 -20.78
N TYR A 32 -4.91 2.13 -20.61
CA TYR A 32 -3.62 1.46 -20.46
C TYR A 32 -3.00 1.62 -19.08
N LEU A 33 -3.71 2.27 -18.14
CA LEU A 33 -3.33 2.26 -16.75
C LEU A 33 -3.74 0.91 -16.15
N GLU A 34 -2.75 0.17 -15.67
CA GLU A 34 -2.95 -1.11 -15.01
C GLU A 34 -2.52 -1.06 -13.55
N GLY A 35 -3.11 -1.94 -12.73
CA GLY A 35 -2.81 -2.06 -11.31
C GLY A 35 -3.27 -0.85 -10.48
N GLY A 36 -2.63 -0.64 -9.32
CA GLY A 36 -3.05 0.41 -8.36
C GLY A 36 -2.91 1.85 -8.85
N ALA A 37 -2.46 2.09 -10.09
CA ALA A 37 -2.50 3.41 -10.69
C ALA A 37 -3.93 3.88 -11.02
N HIS A 38 -4.85 2.92 -11.16
CA HIS A 38 -6.27 3.17 -11.42
C HIS A 38 -6.96 3.87 -10.25
N ASP A 39 -6.54 3.57 -9.01
CA ASP A 39 -7.11 4.13 -7.78
C ASP A 39 -6.86 5.65 -7.65
N TYR A 40 -5.85 6.21 -8.32
CA TYR A 40 -5.52 7.65 -8.25
C TYR A 40 -6.36 8.53 -9.16
N VAL A 41 -6.96 7.89 -10.17
CA VAL A 41 -7.67 8.54 -11.26
C VAL A 41 -9.04 7.88 -11.45
N GLU A 42 -9.58 7.26 -10.40
CA GLU A 42 -10.90 6.61 -10.42
C GLU A 42 -11.99 7.62 -10.81
N ASP A 43 -11.89 8.86 -10.36
CA ASP A 43 -12.77 9.96 -10.74
C ASP A 43 -12.72 10.28 -12.24
N TYR A 44 -11.54 10.18 -12.85
CA TYR A 44 -11.38 10.32 -14.30
C TYR A 44 -11.99 9.13 -15.04
N VAL A 45 -11.87 7.91 -14.52
CA VAL A 45 -12.47 6.71 -15.11
C VAL A 45 -14.00 6.81 -15.11
N GLU A 46 -14.58 7.23 -13.98
CA GLU A 46 -16.01 7.45 -13.84
C GLU A 46 -16.49 8.56 -14.78
N THR A 47 -15.77 9.69 -14.81
CA THR A 47 -16.10 10.82 -15.68
C THR A 47 -16.04 10.43 -17.15
N ALA A 48 -15.00 9.69 -17.58
CA ALA A 48 -14.84 9.23 -18.95
C ALA A 48 -15.95 8.26 -19.36
N SER A 49 -16.30 7.33 -18.46
CA SER A 49 -17.38 6.35 -18.69
C SER A 49 -18.75 7.01 -18.86
N ASN A 50 -18.95 8.17 -18.22
CA ASN A 50 -20.17 8.96 -18.31
C ASN A 50 -20.15 9.99 -19.46
N GLY A 51 -19.10 10.04 -20.27
CA GLY A 51 -18.95 11.01 -21.36
C GLY A 51 -18.74 12.45 -20.88
N GLY A 52 -18.27 12.62 -19.64
CA GLY A 52 -17.93 13.93 -19.08
C GLY A 52 -16.59 14.46 -19.62
N THR A 53 -16.40 15.77 -19.50
CA THR A 53 -15.12 16.42 -19.88
C THR A 53 -14.04 16.09 -18.87
N LEU A 54 -12.87 15.66 -19.33
CA LEU A 54 -11.77 15.21 -18.48
C LEU A 54 -10.78 16.34 -18.14
N GLY A 55 -10.86 17.47 -18.86
CA GLY A 55 -10.05 18.64 -18.61
C GLY A 55 -8.69 18.53 -19.30
N SER A 56 -7.64 19.10 -18.69
CA SER A 56 -6.34 19.17 -19.35
C SER A 56 -5.49 17.91 -19.12
N TRP A 57 -4.72 17.53 -20.14
CA TRP A 57 -3.74 16.46 -20.04
C TRP A 57 -2.70 16.75 -18.93
N THR A 58 -2.40 18.03 -18.72
CA THR A 58 -1.44 18.47 -17.71
C THR A 58 -1.93 18.20 -16.30
N ASP A 59 -3.22 18.47 -16.02
CA ASP A 59 -3.83 18.22 -14.71
C ASP A 59 -3.88 16.72 -14.41
N PHE A 60 -4.29 15.93 -15.39
CA PHE A 60 -4.26 14.47 -15.30
C PHE A 60 -2.86 13.93 -14.98
N VAL A 61 -1.83 14.39 -15.69
CA VAL A 61 -0.43 13.97 -15.44
C VAL A 61 0.04 14.40 -14.05
N ASN A 62 -0.34 15.60 -13.60
CA ASN A 62 0.02 16.09 -12.26
C ASN A 62 -0.63 15.23 -11.16
N ARG A 63 -1.91 14.86 -11.34
CA ARG A 63 -2.64 13.94 -10.44
C ARG A 63 -1.95 12.58 -10.38
N LEU A 64 -1.63 12.00 -11.54
CA LEU A 64 -0.97 10.70 -11.63
C LEU A 64 0.42 10.72 -10.97
N LYS A 65 1.21 11.77 -11.19
CA LYS A 65 2.51 11.98 -10.52
C LYS A 65 2.37 12.12 -9.01
N ALA A 66 1.33 12.81 -8.54
CA ALA A 66 1.07 12.96 -7.11
C ALA A 66 0.75 11.61 -6.44
N GLY A 67 -0.13 10.80 -7.05
CA GLY A 67 -0.44 9.45 -6.56
C GLY A 67 0.78 8.54 -6.53
N TYR A 68 1.58 8.52 -7.61
CA TYR A 68 2.83 7.76 -7.63
C TYR A 68 3.85 8.21 -6.58
N ARG A 69 3.94 9.52 -6.31
CA ARG A 69 4.80 10.06 -5.24
C ARG A 69 4.34 9.63 -3.84
N GLN A 70 3.04 9.43 -3.63
CA GLN A 70 2.51 8.90 -2.37
C GLN A 70 2.83 7.40 -2.21
N LEU A 71 2.75 6.62 -3.29
CA LEU A 71 3.09 5.20 -3.29
C LEU A 71 4.57 4.91 -3.10
N ALA A 72 5.48 5.76 -3.59
CA ALA A 72 6.90 5.45 -3.52
C ALA A 72 7.39 5.24 -2.07
N PRO A 73 7.04 6.12 -1.10
CA PRO A 73 7.25 5.86 0.32
C PRO A 73 6.53 4.61 0.84
N GLU A 74 5.29 4.37 0.41
CA GLU A 74 4.49 3.21 0.88
C GLU A 74 5.11 1.89 0.44
N LYS A 75 5.42 1.73 -0.86
CA LYS A 75 6.12 0.55 -1.40
C LYS A 75 7.49 0.36 -0.76
N THR A 76 8.23 1.45 -0.54
CA THR A 76 9.51 1.39 0.18
C THR A 76 9.32 0.88 1.61
N ALA A 77 8.28 1.32 2.30
CA ALA A 77 7.93 0.85 3.63
C ALA A 77 7.47 -0.61 3.63
N GLN A 78 6.68 -1.04 2.64
CA GLN A 78 6.25 -2.44 2.46
C GLN A 78 7.46 -3.37 2.27
N THR A 79 8.39 -3.01 1.36
CA THR A 79 9.62 -3.78 1.15
C THR A 79 10.49 -3.82 2.41
N SER A 80 10.66 -2.67 3.08
CA SER A 80 11.43 -2.61 4.34
C SER A 80 10.78 -3.44 5.44
N LEU A 81 9.45 -3.45 5.51
CA LEU A 81 8.68 -4.25 6.45
C LEU A 81 8.83 -5.73 6.19
N GLU A 82 8.76 -6.16 4.92
CA GLU A 82 8.95 -7.56 4.53
C GLU A 82 10.36 -8.06 4.84
N GLU A 83 11.38 -7.28 4.51
CA GLU A 83 12.76 -7.59 4.85
C GLU A 83 12.98 -7.62 6.38
N TRP A 84 12.32 -6.71 7.11
CA TRP A 84 12.39 -6.72 8.57
C TRP A 84 11.68 -7.95 9.17
N CYS A 85 10.51 -8.30 8.66
CA CYS A 85 9.74 -9.46 9.08
C CYS A 85 10.37 -10.80 8.71
N SER A 86 11.25 -10.88 7.72
CA SER A 86 11.96 -12.12 7.37
C SER A 86 13.14 -12.40 8.29
N LYS A 87 13.67 -11.39 8.97
CA LYS A 87 14.79 -11.53 9.92
C LYS A 87 14.38 -12.26 11.20
N THR A 88 15.35 -12.92 11.81
CA THR A 88 15.25 -13.46 13.17
C THR A 88 15.63 -12.36 14.14
N HIS A 89 14.74 -12.08 15.09
CA HIS A 89 14.95 -11.08 16.14
C HIS A 89 15.14 -11.79 17.46
N SER A 90 16.06 -11.33 18.30
CA SER A 90 16.35 -12.00 19.58
C SER A 90 15.23 -11.80 20.61
N THR A 91 14.50 -10.69 20.51
CA THR A 91 13.35 -10.38 21.36
C THR A 91 12.23 -9.73 20.56
N VAL A 92 10.99 -9.83 21.05
CA VAL A 92 9.84 -9.14 20.46
C VAL A 92 9.97 -7.62 20.57
N ILE A 93 10.68 -7.13 21.60
CA ILE A 93 11.00 -5.70 21.77
C ILE A 93 11.86 -5.19 20.60
N GLN A 94 12.93 -5.90 20.26
CA GLN A 94 13.79 -5.53 19.11
C GLN A 94 13.01 -5.55 17.79
N PHE A 95 12.14 -6.54 17.61
CA PHE A 95 11.26 -6.59 16.45
C PHE A 95 10.34 -5.36 16.37
N ALA A 96 9.71 -4.98 17.50
CA ALA A 96 8.71 -3.94 17.57
C ALA A 96 9.22 -2.54 17.17
N GLU A 97 10.47 -2.19 17.51
CA GLU A 97 11.04 -0.87 17.26
C GLU A 97 10.97 -0.47 15.77
N ASN A 98 11.52 -1.30 14.90
CA ASN A 98 11.51 -1.03 13.46
C ASN A 98 10.21 -1.48 12.79
N PHE A 99 9.51 -2.46 13.35
CA PHE A 99 8.21 -2.87 12.82
C PHE A 99 7.22 -1.70 12.83
N ARG A 100 7.07 -0.96 13.95
CA ARG A 100 6.16 0.19 14.04
C ARG A 100 6.47 1.25 12.97
N ARG A 101 7.76 1.52 12.74
CA ARG A 101 8.23 2.52 11.78
C ARG A 101 7.81 2.19 10.35
N TYR A 102 7.92 0.93 9.94
CA TYR A 102 7.58 0.51 8.59
C TYR A 102 6.08 0.25 8.43
N ALA A 103 5.44 -0.40 9.41
CA ALA A 103 4.02 -0.71 9.40
C ALA A 103 3.12 0.54 9.31
N SER A 104 3.45 1.60 10.06
CA SER A 104 2.70 2.87 10.02
C SER A 104 2.72 3.57 8.65
N LYS A 105 3.64 3.19 7.77
CA LYS A 105 3.82 3.77 6.43
C LYS A 105 3.50 2.80 5.29
N SER A 106 3.18 1.55 5.59
CA SER A 106 3.08 0.51 4.57
C SER A 106 1.69 0.38 3.95
N GLY A 107 0.68 1.10 4.45
CA GLY A 107 -0.70 1.00 3.96
C GLY A 107 -1.37 -0.36 4.20
N TYR A 108 -0.73 -1.28 4.92
CA TYR A 108 -1.28 -2.60 5.19
C TYR A 108 -2.44 -2.51 6.18
N ALA A 109 -3.48 -3.32 5.95
CA ALA A 109 -4.59 -3.45 6.87
C ALA A 109 -4.14 -4.04 8.22
N ASP A 110 -4.84 -3.66 9.30
CA ASP A 110 -4.59 -4.13 10.67
C ASP A 110 -4.40 -5.66 10.75
N VAL A 111 -5.28 -6.42 10.07
CA VAL A 111 -5.25 -7.89 10.07
C VAL A 111 -3.95 -8.46 9.51
N GLU A 112 -3.38 -7.85 8.47
CA GLU A 112 -2.14 -8.31 7.86
C GLU A 112 -0.93 -7.98 8.74
N LEU A 113 -0.96 -6.82 9.39
CA LEU A 113 0.07 -6.42 10.36
C LEU A 113 0.03 -7.32 11.61
N ILE A 114 -1.15 -7.63 12.13
CA ILE A 114 -1.34 -8.58 13.23
C ILE A 114 -0.80 -9.96 12.86
N ARG A 115 -1.11 -10.48 11.66
CA ARG A 115 -0.57 -11.76 11.18
C ARG A 115 0.96 -11.79 11.17
N ARG A 116 1.60 -10.68 10.79
CA ARG A 116 3.08 -10.57 10.79
C ARG A 116 3.64 -10.53 12.21
N ILE A 117 2.95 -9.91 13.15
CA ILE A 117 3.29 -9.94 14.59
C ILE A 117 3.17 -11.38 15.10
N ASP A 118 2.04 -12.05 14.87
CA ASP A 118 1.80 -13.46 15.24
C ASP A 118 2.93 -14.38 14.74
N ASN A 119 3.36 -14.22 13.49
CA ASN A 119 4.45 -15.02 12.92
C ASN A 119 5.79 -14.83 13.64
N GLN A 120 6.07 -13.63 14.14
CA GLN A 120 7.30 -13.36 14.89
C GLN A 120 7.18 -13.83 16.34
N VAL A 121 6.03 -13.63 16.96
CA VAL A 121 5.76 -14.07 18.33
C VAL A 121 5.68 -15.58 18.43
N GLY A 122 5.20 -16.27 17.40
CA GLY A 122 5.18 -17.73 17.33
C GLY A 122 6.56 -18.38 17.40
N LYS A 123 7.63 -17.61 17.19
CA LYS A 123 9.02 -18.06 17.41
C LYS A 123 9.41 -18.08 18.90
N ASN A 124 8.65 -17.40 19.78
CA ASN A 124 8.81 -17.41 21.22
C ASN A 124 7.73 -18.30 21.87
N SER A 125 8.13 -19.49 22.33
CA SER A 125 7.23 -20.50 22.87
C SER A 125 6.46 -20.07 24.13
N GLN A 126 7.05 -19.21 24.96
CA GLN A 126 6.40 -18.71 26.18
C GLN A 126 5.25 -17.77 25.83
N ILE A 127 5.51 -16.77 24.98
CA ILE A 127 4.50 -15.80 24.56
C ILE A 127 3.38 -16.50 23.76
N LEU A 128 3.74 -17.44 22.87
CA LEU A 128 2.76 -18.23 22.12
C LEU A 128 1.80 -19.01 23.04
N THR A 129 2.31 -19.58 24.13
CA THR A 129 1.50 -20.32 25.10
C THR A 129 0.50 -19.40 25.81
N VAL A 130 0.97 -18.24 26.29
CA VAL A 130 0.13 -17.24 26.96
C VAL A 130 -0.94 -16.70 26.02
N MET A 131 -0.57 -16.37 24.78
CA MET A 131 -1.51 -15.90 23.76
C MET A 131 -2.59 -16.92 23.43
N THR A 132 -2.22 -18.20 23.31
CA THR A 132 -3.16 -19.28 23.02
C THR A 132 -4.18 -19.44 24.16
N ALA A 133 -3.72 -19.39 25.41
CA ALA A 133 -4.60 -19.43 26.57
C ALA A 133 -5.55 -18.22 26.61
N MET A 134 -5.05 -17.00 26.34
CA MET A 134 -5.89 -15.80 26.33
C MET A 134 -6.94 -15.83 25.20
N ARG A 135 -6.60 -16.35 24.02
CA ARG A 135 -7.54 -16.58 22.91
C ARG A 135 -8.68 -17.54 23.29
N GLN A 136 -8.41 -18.54 24.12
CA GLN A 136 -9.42 -19.48 24.60
C GLN A 136 -10.30 -18.89 25.71
N VAL A 137 -9.71 -18.16 26.64
CA VAL A 137 -10.40 -17.65 27.83
C VAL A 137 -11.26 -16.43 27.52
N ASN A 138 -10.75 -15.48 26.72
CA ASN A 138 -11.49 -14.26 26.41
C ASN A 138 -11.06 -13.62 25.07
N PRO A 139 -11.55 -14.14 23.93
CA PRO A 139 -11.16 -13.64 22.61
C PRO A 139 -11.59 -12.18 22.36
N MET A 140 -12.61 -11.67 23.06
CA MET A 140 -13.08 -10.28 22.90
C MET A 140 -12.12 -9.24 23.45
N LEU A 141 -11.18 -9.63 24.33
CA LEU A 141 -10.16 -8.72 24.87
C LEU A 141 -8.94 -8.55 23.95
N ILE A 142 -8.88 -9.30 22.84
CA ILE A 142 -7.75 -9.24 21.92
C ILE A 142 -7.91 -8.01 21.03
N PRO A 143 -6.95 -7.07 21.03
CA PRO A 143 -7.05 -5.88 20.20
C PRO A 143 -7.07 -6.22 18.71
N THR A 144 -7.94 -5.56 17.96
CA THR A 144 -8.05 -5.69 16.50
C THR A 144 -7.26 -4.62 15.75
N LYS A 145 -6.76 -3.60 16.46
CA LYS A 145 -5.83 -2.59 15.94
C LYS A 145 -4.41 -3.06 16.16
N TRP A 146 -3.59 -3.03 15.11
CA TRP A 146 -2.26 -3.64 15.14
C TRP A 146 -1.33 -2.98 16.17
N GLU A 147 -1.44 -1.67 16.40
CA GLU A 147 -0.65 -0.96 17.40
C GLU A 147 -0.98 -1.46 18.81
N HIS A 148 -2.27 -1.50 19.13
CA HIS A 148 -2.75 -1.98 20.43
C HIS A 148 -2.43 -3.46 20.63
N TYR A 149 -2.50 -4.25 19.56
CA TYR A 149 -2.15 -5.65 19.59
C TYR A 149 -0.66 -5.85 19.87
N LEU A 150 0.22 -5.09 19.21
CA LEU A 150 1.66 -5.13 19.47
C LEU A 150 1.98 -4.72 20.92
N ASP A 151 1.33 -3.67 21.43
CA ASP A 151 1.49 -3.25 22.83
C ASP A 151 0.99 -4.29 23.83
N TRP A 152 -0.08 -5.00 23.48
CA TRP A 152 -0.60 -6.10 24.30
C TRP A 152 0.38 -7.28 24.33
N VAL A 153 0.92 -7.70 23.17
CA VAL A 153 1.94 -8.75 23.07
C VAL A 153 3.20 -8.40 23.88
N LEU A 154 3.65 -7.14 23.85
CA LEU A 154 4.86 -6.71 24.57
C LEU A 154 4.71 -6.73 26.10
N LYS A 155 3.47 -6.89 26.61
CA LYS A 155 3.17 -6.99 28.05
C LYS A 155 3.02 -8.44 28.54
N LEU A 156 3.08 -9.42 27.63
CA LEU A 156 3.04 -10.85 27.94
C LEU A 156 4.44 -11.37 28.28
#